data_AF-A0A377N5Z7-F1
#
_entry.id   AF-A0A377N5Z7-F1
#
_cell.length_a   1.000
_cell.length_b   1.000
_cell.length_c   1.000
_cell.angle_alpha   90.00
_cell.angle_beta   90.00
_cell.angle_gamma   90.00
#
_symmetry.space_group_name_H-M   'P 1'
#
loop_
_entity.id
_entity.type
_entity.pdbx_description
1 polymer ?
#
loop_
_entity_poly.entity_id
_entity_poly.type
_entity_poly.pdbx_seq_one_letter_code
_entity_poly.pdbx_strand_id
1 'polypeptide(L)'
;MRIIPGICIESEDNLNVMRGEETQLVGAYATHASEFYQLPGTHSKWVRLEGDSVVDFSTVMTGELHHLLLNHSLIGSGLPEQTADSAAFAKGMEQGFYDSSLMRRLFEVRAARVLGKLAKTSVSDWLSGLLIGHEVAQMQQHYSLSREHGPLVLVGSRR
;
A
#
# COMPACT_ATOMS: atom_id res chain seq x y z
N MET A 1 -9.58 22.68 24.77
CA MET A 1 -8.83 21.99 23.69
C MET A 1 -8.85 20.49 23.99
N ARG A 2 -9.18 19.64 23.01
CA ARG A 2 -9.16 18.17 23.13
C ARG A 2 -8.31 17.60 21.99
N ILE A 3 -7.67 16.46 22.21
CA ILE A 3 -6.86 15.75 21.21
C ILE A 3 -7.40 14.32 21.13
N ILE A 4 -7.68 13.83 19.92
CA ILE A 4 -8.11 12.45 19.68
C ILE A 4 -6.88 11.54 19.85
N PRO A 5 -6.95 10.46 20.65
CA PRO A 5 -5.84 9.52 20.78
C PRO A 5 -5.67 8.70 19.49
N GLY A 6 -4.46 8.22 19.26
CA GLY A 6 -4.26 7.13 18.29
C GLY A 6 -4.68 5.78 18.89
N ILE A 7 -4.57 4.72 18.09
CA ILE A 7 -4.87 3.34 18.51
C ILE A 7 -3.67 2.43 18.25
N CYS A 8 -3.61 1.30 18.98
CA CYS A 8 -2.58 0.29 18.83
C CYS A 8 -3.14 -1.13 18.89
N ILE A 9 -2.46 -2.06 18.22
CA ILE A 9 -2.57 -3.50 18.47
C ILE A 9 -1.31 -3.93 19.20
N GLU A 10 -1.51 -4.68 20.28
CA GLU A 10 -0.44 -5.31 21.05
C GLU A 10 -0.79 -6.79 21.25
N SER A 11 -0.29 -7.62 20.35
CA SER A 11 -0.36 -9.08 20.43
C SER A 11 1.00 -9.70 20.12
N GLU A 12 1.14 -11.01 20.34
CA GLU A 12 2.40 -11.74 20.12
C GLU A 12 2.89 -11.62 18.67
N ASP A 13 1.95 -11.70 17.71
CA ASP A 13 2.25 -11.70 16.27
C ASP A 13 1.95 -10.37 15.58
N ASN A 14 1.37 -9.38 16.27
CA ASN A 14 1.08 -8.06 15.71
C ASN A 14 1.31 -6.92 16.71
N LEU A 15 2.29 -6.07 16.40
CA LEU A 15 2.54 -4.82 17.08
C LEU A 15 2.37 -3.68 16.09
N ASN A 16 1.31 -2.88 16.25
CA ASN A 16 0.94 -1.88 15.26
C ASN A 16 0.38 -0.62 15.92
N VAL A 17 0.63 0.54 15.29
CA VAL A 17 0.14 1.84 15.76
C VAL A 17 -0.38 2.68 14.58
N MET A 18 -1.38 3.51 14.86
CA MET A 18 -1.79 4.59 13.96
C MET A 18 -2.22 5.83 14.75
N ARG A 19 -2.11 7.01 14.14
CA ARG A 19 -2.47 8.28 14.75
C ARG A 19 -2.85 9.28 13.66
N GLY A 20 -4.14 9.58 13.60
CA GLY A 20 -4.82 10.37 12.58
C GLY A 20 -5.80 9.52 11.77
N GLU A 21 -5.39 8.33 11.35
CA GLU A 21 -6.18 7.42 10.54
C GLU A 21 -7.43 6.90 11.27
N GLU A 22 -7.39 6.78 12.61
CA GLU A 22 -8.56 6.41 13.41
C GLU A 22 -9.70 7.41 13.27
N THR A 23 -9.37 8.70 13.10
CA THR A 23 -10.37 9.75 12.89
C THR A 23 -11.01 9.64 11.51
N GLN A 24 -10.23 9.25 10.48
CA GLN A 24 -10.76 8.98 9.14
C GLN A 24 -11.64 7.73 9.13
N LEU A 25 -11.24 6.69 9.86
CA LEU A 25 -11.98 5.44 10.00
C LEU A 25 -13.37 5.67 10.61
N VAL A 26 -13.48 6.48 11.66
CA VAL A 26 -14.79 6.86 12.25
C VAL A 26 -15.72 7.49 11.21
N GLY A 27 -15.20 8.39 10.38
CA GLY A 27 -15.97 9.01 9.30
C GLY A 27 -16.36 8.02 8.19
N ALA A 28 -15.44 7.13 7.82
CA ALA A 28 -15.69 6.07 6.84
C ALA A 28 -16.77 5.10 7.33
N TYR A 29 -16.67 4.62 8.57
CA TYR A 29 -17.65 3.73 9.19
C TYR A 29 -19.06 4.33 9.20
N ALA A 30 -19.18 5.62 9.55
CA ALA A 30 -20.45 6.31 9.61
C ALA A 30 -21.14 6.48 8.24
N THR A 31 -20.39 6.43 7.14
CA THR A 31 -20.92 6.62 5.78
C THR A 31 -20.98 5.34 4.96
N HIS A 32 -20.07 4.39 5.22
CA HIS A 32 -19.87 3.14 4.49
C HIS A 32 -19.39 2.07 5.46
N ALA A 33 -20.30 1.54 6.28
CA ALA A 33 -19.97 0.46 7.21
C ALA A 33 -19.50 -0.80 6.45
N SER A 34 -18.34 -1.32 6.84
CA SER A 34 -17.72 -2.56 6.36
C SER A 34 -16.90 -3.22 7.49
N GLU A 35 -16.62 -4.51 7.33
CA GLU A 35 -15.67 -5.26 8.15
C GLU A 35 -14.22 -4.82 7.86
N PHE A 36 -13.91 -4.42 6.64
CA PHE A 36 -12.54 -4.10 6.23
C PHE A 36 -12.41 -2.72 5.59
N TYR A 37 -11.37 -2.00 6.00
CA TYR A 37 -10.98 -0.70 5.45
C TYR A 37 -9.52 -0.71 5.01
N GLN A 38 -9.25 -0.06 3.87
CA GLN A 38 -7.91 0.23 3.40
C GLN A 38 -7.73 1.75 3.32
N LEU A 39 -6.76 2.26 4.05
CA LEU A 39 -6.40 3.68 4.10
C LEU A 39 -5.00 3.84 3.51
N PRO A 40 -4.86 4.07 2.19
CA PRO A 40 -3.56 4.12 1.53
C PRO A 40 -2.85 5.43 1.82
N GLY A 41 -1.53 5.39 1.88
CA GLY A 41 -0.71 6.58 2.13
C GLY A 41 0.78 6.26 2.18
N THR A 42 1.56 7.13 2.83
CA THR A 42 2.97 6.85 3.18
C THR A 42 3.07 5.53 3.93
N HIS A 43 2.15 5.32 4.88
CA HIS A 43 1.92 4.08 5.60
C HIS A 43 0.48 3.66 5.36
N SER A 44 0.28 2.65 4.53
CA SER A 44 -1.04 2.10 4.24
C SER A 44 -1.56 1.33 5.46
N LYS A 45 -2.80 1.60 5.88
CA LYS A 45 -3.46 0.88 6.98
C LYS A 45 -4.52 -0.05 6.42
N TRP A 46 -4.46 -1.31 6.83
CA TRP A 46 -5.51 -2.30 6.61
C TRP A 46 -6.15 -2.59 7.94
N VAL A 47 -7.45 -2.30 8.07
CA VAL A 47 -8.16 -2.33 9.36
C VAL A 47 -9.30 -3.32 9.28
N ARG A 48 -9.40 -4.21 10.28
CA ARG A 48 -10.50 -5.15 10.46
C ARG A 48 -11.35 -4.72 11.66
N LEU A 49 -12.67 -4.67 11.47
CA LEU A 49 -13.65 -4.39 12.51
C LEU A 49 -14.51 -5.63 12.78
N GLU A 50 -14.98 -5.76 14.01
CA GLU A 50 -16.11 -6.62 14.36
C GLU A 50 -17.19 -5.74 14.98
N GLY A 51 -18.32 -5.58 14.26
CA GLY A 51 -19.34 -4.60 14.64
C GLY A 51 -18.83 -3.15 14.50
N ASP A 52 -18.66 -2.47 15.63
CA ASP A 52 -18.16 -1.09 15.74
C ASP A 52 -16.74 -1.01 16.35
N SER A 53 -16.12 -2.17 16.59
CA SER A 53 -14.85 -2.27 17.29
C SER A 53 -13.73 -2.65 16.33
N VAL A 54 -12.62 -1.91 16.36
CA VAL A 54 -11.38 -2.30 15.66
C VAL A 54 -10.77 -3.48 16.41
N VAL A 55 -10.70 -4.63 15.75
CA VAL A 55 -10.15 -5.86 16.35
C VAL A 55 -8.71 -6.13 15.91
N ASP A 56 -8.32 -5.63 14.73
CA ASP A 56 -6.96 -5.76 14.22
C ASP A 56 -6.65 -4.68 13.18
N PHE A 57 -5.36 -4.37 13.00
CA PHE A 57 -4.89 -3.66 11.83
C PHE A 57 -3.41 -3.93 11.53
N SER A 58 -3.06 -3.83 10.26
CA SER A 58 -1.69 -3.95 9.74
C SER A 58 -1.26 -2.67 9.04
N THR A 59 0.02 -2.33 9.16
CA THR A 59 0.65 -1.23 8.44
C THR A 59 1.57 -1.75 7.36
N VAL A 60 1.43 -1.24 6.13
CA VAL A 60 2.36 -1.48 5.02
C VAL A 60 3.00 -0.18 4.58
N MET A 61 4.33 -0.08 4.59
CA MET A 61 5.08 1.14 4.29
C MET A 61 5.23 1.40 2.78
N THR A 62 4.18 1.16 2.00
CA THR A 62 4.22 1.18 0.52
C THR A 62 4.62 2.54 -0.05
N GLY A 63 4.01 3.62 0.43
CA GLY A 63 4.33 4.97 -0.03
C GLY A 63 5.74 5.42 0.40
N GLU A 64 6.14 5.13 1.63
CA GLU A 64 7.50 5.44 2.11
C GLU A 64 8.56 4.66 1.33
N LEU A 65 8.35 3.35 1.15
CA LEU A 65 9.30 2.50 0.43
C LEU A 65 9.42 2.91 -1.04
N HIS A 66 8.30 3.26 -1.70
CA HIS A 66 8.32 3.84 -3.05
C HIS A 66 9.24 5.07 -3.10
N HIS A 67 9.03 6.02 -2.18
CA HIS A 67 9.81 7.24 -2.11
C HIS A 67 11.30 6.96 -1.88
N LEU A 68 11.65 6.11 -0.91
CA LEU A 68 13.04 5.74 -0.60
C LEU A 68 13.73 5.06 -1.78
N LEU A 69 13.05 4.11 -2.44
CA LEU A 69 13.64 3.39 -3.57
C LEU A 69 13.83 4.30 -4.79
N LEU A 70 12.88 5.20 -5.05
CA LEU A 70 12.93 6.11 -6.19
C LEU A 70 13.92 7.27 -6.00
N ASN A 71 14.13 7.75 -4.77
CA ASN A 71 14.91 8.97 -4.54
C ASN A 71 16.23 8.73 -3.80
N HIS A 72 16.34 7.65 -3.02
CA HIS A 72 17.44 7.41 -2.09
C HIS A 72 18.12 6.04 -2.27
N SER A 73 17.81 5.32 -3.35
CA SER A 73 18.43 4.03 -3.65
C SER A 73 19.06 3.98 -5.04
N LEU A 74 19.80 2.90 -5.29
CA LEU A 74 20.37 2.63 -6.61
C LEU A 74 19.29 2.45 -7.69
N ILE A 75 18.06 2.05 -7.35
CA ILE A 75 16.95 1.91 -8.31
C ILE A 75 16.66 3.26 -8.99
N GLY A 76 16.52 4.30 -8.16
CA GLY A 76 16.20 5.66 -8.56
C GLY A 76 17.36 6.51 -9.11
N SER A 77 18.60 6.06 -8.91
CA SER A 77 19.78 6.86 -9.24
C SER A 77 19.88 7.18 -10.73
N GLY A 78 20.02 8.48 -11.05
CA GLY A 78 20.21 9.00 -12.40
C GLY A 78 18.95 9.02 -13.27
N LEU A 79 17.77 8.96 -12.66
CA LEU A 79 16.51 9.13 -13.37
C LEU A 79 16.24 10.61 -13.70
N PRO A 80 15.62 10.90 -14.86
CA PRO A 80 15.04 12.20 -15.14
C PRO A 80 13.75 12.40 -14.33
N GLU A 81 13.10 13.54 -14.52
CA GLU A 81 11.73 13.74 -14.06
C GLU A 81 10.81 12.61 -14.53
N GLN A 82 9.95 12.13 -13.63
CA GLN A 82 9.06 11.01 -13.87
C GLN A 82 7.75 11.50 -14.48
N THR A 83 7.19 10.72 -15.40
CA THR A 83 5.94 11.03 -16.11
C THR A 83 4.93 9.93 -15.88
N ALA A 84 3.64 10.29 -15.87
CA ALA A 84 2.57 9.31 -15.77
C ALA A 84 2.64 8.31 -16.93
N ASP A 85 2.57 7.02 -16.58
CA ASP A 85 2.59 5.87 -17.48
C ASP A 85 1.73 4.77 -16.87
N SER A 86 0.44 4.79 -17.23
CA SER A 86 -0.54 3.82 -16.74
C SER A 86 -0.22 2.39 -17.16
N ALA A 87 0.48 2.18 -18.28
CA ALA A 87 0.86 0.86 -18.75
C ALA A 87 2.02 0.30 -17.90
N ALA A 88 3.00 1.15 -17.55
CA ALA A 88 4.03 0.79 -16.60
C ALA A 88 3.43 0.47 -15.22
N PHE A 89 2.51 1.29 -14.73
CA PHE A 89 1.78 1.00 -13.49
C PHE A 89 1.07 -0.36 -13.52
N ALA A 90 0.25 -0.61 -14.54
CA ALA A 90 -0.50 -1.87 -14.66
C ALA A 90 0.43 -3.10 -14.71
N LYS A 91 1.54 -3.01 -15.46
CA LYS A 91 2.54 -4.07 -15.51
C LYS A 91 3.20 -4.32 -14.15
N GLY A 92 3.55 -3.25 -13.44
CA GLY A 92 4.08 -3.36 -12.08
C GLY A 92 3.08 -4.04 -11.16
N MET A 93 1.82 -3.61 -11.20
CA MET A 93 0.73 -4.18 -10.40
C MET A 93 0.53 -5.67 -10.62
N GLU A 94 0.45 -6.11 -11.87
CA GLU A 94 0.32 -7.53 -12.21
C GLU A 94 1.50 -8.34 -11.64
N GLN A 95 2.73 -7.84 -11.81
CA GLN A 95 3.92 -8.52 -11.29
C GLN A 95 3.97 -8.55 -9.77
N GLY A 96 3.60 -7.45 -9.10
CA GLY A 96 3.55 -7.40 -7.64
C GLY A 96 2.51 -8.34 -7.07
N PHE A 97 1.34 -8.42 -7.73
CA PHE A 97 0.21 -9.22 -7.26
C PHE A 97 0.48 -10.73 -7.38
N TYR A 98 1.13 -11.17 -8.45
CA TYR A 98 1.36 -12.60 -8.70
C TYR A 98 2.73 -13.12 -8.20
N ASP A 99 3.62 -12.26 -7.72
CA ASP A 99 4.95 -12.66 -7.25
C ASP A 99 5.07 -12.57 -5.72
N SER A 100 5.47 -13.70 -5.11
CA SER A 100 5.70 -13.77 -3.67
C SER A 100 7.03 -13.14 -3.22
N SER A 101 7.96 -12.84 -4.14
CA SER A 101 9.30 -12.34 -3.83
C SER A 101 9.49 -10.89 -4.28
N LEU A 102 8.97 -9.95 -3.48
CA LEU A 102 9.14 -8.51 -3.72
C LEU A 102 10.63 -8.13 -3.81
N MET A 103 11.46 -8.62 -2.89
CA MET A 103 12.88 -8.26 -2.82
C MET A 103 13.64 -8.55 -4.12
N ARG A 104 13.34 -9.68 -4.78
CA ARG A 104 13.93 -10.00 -6.08
C ARG A 104 13.46 -9.04 -7.17
N ARG A 105 12.16 -8.72 -7.19
CA ARG A 105 11.55 -7.83 -8.20
C ARG A 105 12.00 -6.37 -8.09
N LEU A 106 12.34 -5.90 -6.89
CA LEU A 106 12.81 -4.52 -6.70
C LEU A 106 14.05 -4.21 -7.57
N PHE A 107 15.03 -5.13 -7.67
CA PHE A 107 16.20 -4.86 -8.50
C PHE A 107 15.90 -4.97 -10.01
N GLU A 108 14.87 -5.73 -10.39
CA GLU A 108 14.44 -5.84 -11.79
C GLU A 108 13.92 -4.51 -12.34
N VAL A 109 13.42 -3.60 -11.50
CA VAL A 109 13.07 -2.21 -11.89
C VAL A 109 14.25 -1.55 -12.59
N ARG A 110 15.42 -1.60 -11.93
CA ARG A 110 16.65 -1.01 -12.44
C ARG A 110 17.17 -1.79 -13.64
N ALA A 111 17.15 -3.12 -13.56
CA ALA A 111 17.63 -3.97 -14.65
C ALA A 111 16.84 -3.72 -15.95
N ALA A 112 15.50 -3.64 -15.87
CA ALA A 112 14.63 -3.33 -17.00
C ALA A 112 14.98 -1.98 -17.63
N ARG A 113 15.26 -0.96 -16.82
CA ARG A 113 15.73 0.34 -17.31
C ARG A 113 17.09 0.25 -18.02
N VAL A 114 18.07 -0.43 -17.40
CA VAL A 114 19.42 -0.57 -17.95
C VAL A 114 19.41 -1.35 -19.27
N LEU A 115 18.54 -2.35 -19.39
CA LEU A 115 18.37 -3.18 -20.58
C LEU A 115 17.43 -2.56 -21.63
N GLY A 116 16.97 -1.33 -21.43
CA GLY A 116 16.09 -0.63 -22.38
C GLY A 116 14.68 -1.20 -22.50
N LYS A 117 14.21 -1.93 -21.48
CA LYS A 117 12.85 -2.51 -21.40
C LYS A 117 11.85 -1.65 -20.62
N LEU A 118 12.33 -0.60 -19.95
CA LEU A 118 11.54 0.37 -19.22
C LEU A 118 12.10 1.78 -19.48
N ALA A 119 11.25 2.71 -19.87
CA ALA A 119 11.65 4.10 -20.06
C ALA A 119 12.09 4.71 -18.72
N LYS A 120 13.14 5.55 -18.75
CA LYS A 120 13.67 6.17 -17.52
C LYS A 120 12.64 7.09 -16.85
N THR A 121 11.69 7.64 -17.59
CA THR A 121 10.62 8.51 -17.07
C THR A 121 9.45 7.73 -16.46
N SER A 122 9.34 6.42 -16.71
CA SER A 122 8.21 5.57 -16.27
C SER A 122 8.55 4.70 -15.05
N VAL A 123 9.73 4.88 -14.45
CA VAL A 123 10.21 4.02 -13.37
C VAL A 123 9.36 4.16 -12.12
N SER A 124 8.92 5.38 -11.79
CA SER A 124 8.03 5.66 -10.66
C SER A 124 6.75 4.84 -10.72
N ASP A 125 6.08 4.80 -11.87
CA ASP A 125 4.77 4.16 -12.02
C ASP A 125 4.88 2.64 -12.01
N TRP A 126 5.90 2.07 -12.66
CA TRP A 126 6.16 0.62 -12.56
C TRP A 126 6.48 0.19 -11.13
N LEU A 127 7.33 0.95 -10.42
CA LEU A 127 7.67 0.67 -9.03
C LEU A 127 6.45 0.82 -8.10
N SER A 128 5.61 1.84 -8.32
CA SER A 128 4.37 2.05 -7.57
C SER A 128 3.41 0.88 -7.76
N GLY A 129 3.17 0.47 -9.01
CA GLY A 129 2.37 -0.70 -9.32
C GLY A 129 2.90 -1.95 -8.64
N LEU A 130 4.22 -2.21 -8.73
CA LEU A 130 4.86 -3.37 -8.11
C LEU A 130 4.62 -3.44 -6.60
N LEU A 131 4.82 -2.32 -5.90
CA LEU A 131 4.65 -2.27 -4.45
C LEU A 131 3.17 -2.41 -4.03
N ILE A 132 2.27 -1.70 -4.71
CA ILE A 132 0.82 -1.77 -4.42
C ILE A 132 0.27 -3.16 -4.73
N GLY A 133 0.64 -3.75 -5.88
CA GLY A 133 0.22 -5.09 -6.24
C GLY A 133 0.63 -6.12 -5.19
N HIS A 134 1.87 -6.02 -4.70
CA HIS A 134 2.38 -6.91 -3.65
C HIS A 134 1.69 -6.68 -2.31
N GLU A 135 1.48 -5.42 -1.89
CA GLU A 135 0.70 -5.09 -0.70
C GLU A 135 -0.69 -5.74 -0.74
N VAL A 136 -1.43 -5.55 -1.84
CA VAL A 136 -2.79 -6.08 -1.98
C VAL A 136 -2.80 -7.61 -1.92
N ALA A 137 -1.88 -8.29 -2.61
CA ALA A 137 -1.80 -9.75 -2.58
C ALA A 137 -1.50 -10.28 -1.17
N GLN A 138 -0.53 -9.69 -0.48
CA GLN A 138 -0.16 -10.09 0.88
C GLN A 138 -1.29 -9.85 1.88
N MET A 139 -1.95 -8.68 1.81
CA MET A 139 -3.02 -8.34 2.76
C MET A 139 -4.31 -9.11 2.50
N GLN A 140 -4.61 -9.45 1.24
CA GLN A 140 -5.70 -10.38 0.92
C GLN A 140 -5.48 -11.75 1.54
N GLN A 141 -4.24 -12.26 1.50
CA GLN A 141 -3.89 -13.54 2.12
C GLN A 141 -3.91 -13.45 3.66
N HIS A 142 -3.26 -12.42 4.21
CA HIS A 142 -3.16 -12.20 5.66
C HIS A 142 -4.53 -12.12 6.33
N TYR A 143 -5.45 -11.35 5.76
CA TYR A 143 -6.82 -11.19 6.26
C TYR A 143 -7.82 -12.23 5.73
N SER A 144 -7.35 -13.19 4.91
CA SER A 144 -8.22 -14.18 4.25
C SER A 144 -9.43 -13.55 3.57
N LEU A 145 -9.22 -12.40 2.89
CA LEU A 145 -10.29 -11.62 2.29
C LEU A 145 -11.04 -12.46 1.25
N SER A 146 -12.36 -12.46 1.38
CA SER A 146 -13.26 -13.23 0.52
C SER A 146 -14.48 -12.37 0.21
N ARG A 147 -15.25 -12.77 -0.81
CA ARG A 147 -16.51 -12.08 -1.16
C ARG A 147 -17.57 -12.16 -0.05
N GLU A 148 -17.42 -13.07 0.91
CA GLU A 148 -18.37 -13.26 2.02
C GLU A 148 -18.27 -12.14 3.05
N HIS A 149 -17.11 -11.51 3.19
CA HIS A 149 -16.86 -10.39 4.09
C HIS A 149 -17.44 -9.05 3.57
N GLY A 150 -18.09 -9.05 2.40
CA GLY A 150 -18.60 -7.84 1.77
C GLY A 150 -17.49 -6.99 1.13
N PRO A 151 -17.78 -5.71 0.84
CA PRO A 151 -16.83 -4.83 0.15
C PRO A 151 -15.72 -4.31 1.07
N LEU A 152 -14.48 -4.35 0.61
CA LEU A 152 -13.39 -3.57 1.20
C LEU A 152 -13.65 -2.08 0.94
N VAL A 153 -13.66 -1.25 1.98
CA VAL A 153 -13.83 0.20 1.86
C VAL A 153 -12.48 0.88 1.71
N LEU A 154 -12.29 1.58 0.59
CA LEU A 154 -11.08 2.37 0.30
C LEU A 154 -11.27 3.82 0.79
N VAL A 155 -10.45 4.27 1.73
CA VAL A 155 -10.52 5.64 2.29
C VAL A 155 -9.35 6.47 1.77
N GLY A 156 -9.59 7.24 0.72
CA GLY A 156 -8.56 8.08 0.10
C GLY A 156 -9.15 9.26 -0.66
N SER A 157 -8.28 10.18 -1.08
CA SER A 157 -8.65 11.32 -1.92
C SER A 157 -8.32 11.05 -3.39
N ARG A 158 -9.06 11.67 -4.31
CA ARG A 158 -8.64 11.75 -5.72
C ARG A 158 -7.53 12.80 -5.82
N ARG A 159 -6.38 12.41 -6.36
CA ARG A 159 -5.33 13.35 -6.78
C ARG A 159 -5.47 13.65 -8.26
#